data_AF-A0A9D0LQN1-F1
#
_entry.id   AF-A0A9D0LQN1-F1
#
_cell.length_a   1.000
_cell.length_b   1.000
_cell.length_c   1.000
_cell.angle_alpha   90.00
_cell.angle_beta   90.00
_cell.angle_gamma   90.00
#
_symmetry.space_group_name_H-M   'P 1'
#
loop_
_entity.id
_entity.type
_entity.pdbx_description
1 polymer ?
#
loop_
_entity_poly.entity_id
_entity_poly.type
_entity_poly.pdbx_seq_one_letter_code
_entity_poly.pdbx_strand_id
1 'polypeptide(L)'
;MLHAFKAFALPGAFFGLLLVQLAGATSAAADGNKVPDPVREFQYKDALQQSQAAIGNQLGDHPLTDEKGHALSLADLRGKPLVLSLIYTSCAQVCPMTTRHLAKVVDKARDALGKDRFNVAILGFDAYHDSPQAMLYFARKQGIDNRGWRLLSASPDTIQALSKELGFKFFNSPNGFDHITQVTVIDAEGRVYRQVYGEVFDTPLLVEPLKDLVLGRPTPNQGLLSELIDKVHFFCTSYDPARDAYYFDYSLFIGMSIGASIILIGIVLLVREFRHGQRSART
;
A
#
# COMPACT_ATOMS: atom_id res chain seq x y z
N MET A 1 68.86 50.20 -12.95
CA MET A 1 69.70 51.08 -12.11
C MET A 1 68.87 52.29 -11.70
N LEU A 2 68.82 52.58 -10.39
CA LEU A 2 68.84 53.91 -9.73
C LEU A 2 68.01 55.03 -10.42
N HIS A 3 67.07 55.79 -9.85
CA HIS A 3 66.68 56.24 -8.50
C HIS A 3 65.29 56.91 -8.70
N ALA A 4 64.26 56.73 -7.87
CA ALA A 4 64.01 57.32 -6.54
C ALA A 4 63.93 58.86 -6.48
N PHE A 5 62.90 59.35 -5.76
CA PHE A 5 62.63 60.72 -5.25
C PHE A 5 61.93 61.70 -6.23
N LYS A 6 60.91 62.49 -5.86
CA LYS A 6 60.61 63.16 -4.57
C LYS A 6 59.15 63.63 -4.55
N ALA A 7 58.51 63.66 -3.37
CA ALA A 7 57.19 64.22 -3.10
C ALA A 7 57.19 65.75 -2.94
N PHE A 8 56.10 66.43 -3.28
CA PHE A 8 55.81 67.81 -2.83
C PHE A 8 54.30 68.17 -2.85
N ALA A 9 53.85 68.77 -1.74
CA ALA A 9 52.70 69.68 -1.49
C ALA A 9 51.24 69.18 -1.33
N LEU A 10 50.75 69.41 -0.10
CA LEU A 10 49.39 69.51 0.49
C LEU A 10 48.54 70.70 -0.04
N PRO A 11 47.32 71.05 0.48
CA PRO A 11 46.35 70.32 1.34
C PRO A 11 44.87 70.40 0.85
N GLY A 12 43.99 69.56 1.41
CA GLY A 12 42.54 69.73 1.28
C GLY A 12 41.75 68.78 2.20
N ALA A 13 41.11 69.34 3.21
CA ALA A 13 40.35 68.67 4.27
C ALA A 13 39.24 67.72 3.78
N PHE A 14 38.93 66.66 4.54
CA PHE A 14 37.67 66.50 5.30
C PHE A 14 37.57 65.12 5.96
N PHE A 15 37.45 65.13 7.29
CA PHE A 15 36.63 64.30 8.19
C PHE A 15 36.25 62.85 7.81
N GLY A 16 36.56 61.91 8.71
CA GLY A 16 35.88 60.61 8.77
C GLY A 16 36.62 59.53 9.57
N LEU A 17 36.71 59.69 10.89
CA LEU A 17 37.22 58.68 11.81
C LEU A 17 36.06 57.78 12.26
N LEU A 18 36.02 56.50 11.88
CA LEU A 18 35.33 55.47 12.67
C LEU A 18 35.89 54.06 12.43
N LEU A 19 36.78 53.68 13.35
CA LEU A 19 37.11 52.36 13.90
C LEU A 19 36.74 51.09 13.12
N VAL A 20 37.79 50.43 12.65
CA VAL A 20 37.87 48.98 12.44
C VAL A 20 37.87 48.26 13.79
N GLN A 21 36.96 47.31 14.00
CA GLN A 21 37.17 46.18 14.90
C GLN A 21 36.84 44.88 14.16
N LEU A 22 37.90 44.12 13.90
CA LEU A 22 37.88 42.70 13.56
C LEU A 22 37.76 41.90 14.86
N ALA A 23 36.75 41.04 14.98
CA ALA A 23 36.78 39.91 15.89
C ALA A 23 35.79 38.81 15.46
N GLY A 24 36.30 37.59 15.33
CA GLY A 24 35.53 36.38 15.65
C GLY A 24 34.90 35.63 14.49
N ALA A 25 35.54 34.55 14.09
CA ALA A 25 34.96 33.47 13.31
C ALA A 25 33.83 32.73 14.06
N THR A 26 33.08 31.94 13.28
CA THR A 26 32.16 30.83 13.66
C THR A 26 30.67 31.17 13.88
N SER A 27 29.84 30.80 12.90
CA SER A 27 28.81 29.78 13.12
C SER A 27 28.30 29.27 11.77
N ALA A 28 28.64 28.01 11.51
CA ALA A 28 27.86 27.16 10.63
C ALA A 28 26.54 26.79 11.33
N ALA A 29 25.55 26.42 10.51
CA ALA A 29 24.35 25.65 10.83
C ALA A 29 23.18 26.35 11.53
N ALA A 30 22.08 26.47 10.77
CA ALA A 30 20.74 26.25 11.29
C ALA A 30 19.91 25.54 10.21
N ASP A 31 20.28 24.28 9.94
CA ASP A 31 19.32 23.32 9.38
C ASP A 31 18.30 23.06 10.50
N GLY A 32 17.04 23.41 10.23
CA GLY A 32 15.97 23.44 11.22
C GLY A 32 15.64 22.04 11.74
N ASN A 33 16.27 21.67 12.85
CA ASN A 33 16.00 20.46 13.61
C ASN A 33 14.54 20.51 14.13
N LYS A 34 13.59 19.89 13.41
CA LYS A 34 12.19 19.73 13.87
C LYS A 34 12.19 18.75 15.05
N VAL A 35 12.17 19.29 16.26
CA VAL A 35 11.75 18.52 17.45
C VAL A 35 10.31 18.05 17.19
N PRO A 36 10.02 16.73 17.22
CA PRO A 36 8.67 16.23 17.06
C PRO A 36 7.77 16.82 18.14
N ASP A 37 6.61 17.34 17.75
CA ASP A 37 5.60 17.80 18.70
C ASP A 37 5.13 16.61 19.56
N PRO A 38 5.37 16.62 20.88
CA PRO A 38 5.05 15.50 21.76
C PRO A 38 3.56 15.11 21.72
N VAL A 39 2.68 16.08 21.45
CA VAL A 39 1.23 15.84 21.32
C VAL A 39 0.95 15.03 20.06
N ARG A 40 1.54 15.41 18.92
CA ARG A 40 1.39 14.67 17.66
C ARG A 40 1.98 13.26 17.74
N GLU A 41 3.12 13.10 18.41
CA GLU A 41 3.73 11.79 18.60
C GLU A 41 2.84 10.87 19.48
N PHE A 42 2.29 11.41 20.56
CA PHE A 42 1.34 10.68 21.41
C PHE A 42 0.06 10.31 20.65
N GLN A 43 -0.53 11.27 19.93
CA GLN A 43 -1.71 11.04 19.09
C GLN A 43 -1.47 9.98 18.02
N TYR A 44 -0.28 9.98 17.40
CA TYR A 44 0.10 8.97 16.41
C TYR A 44 0.21 7.57 17.03
N LYS A 45 0.88 7.44 18.18
CA LYS A 45 1.01 6.15 18.89
C LYS A 45 -0.35 5.58 19.31
N ASP A 46 -1.23 6.43 19.85
CA ASP A 46 -2.58 6.04 20.22
C ASP A 46 -3.43 5.64 19.01
N ALA A 47 -3.38 6.40 17.91
CA ALA A 47 -4.07 6.07 16.67
C ALA A 47 -3.59 4.73 16.08
N LEU A 48 -2.28 4.49 16.08
CA LEU A 48 -1.70 3.23 15.62
C LEU A 48 -2.16 2.04 16.48
N GLN A 49 -2.17 2.19 17.81
CA GLN A 49 -2.61 1.14 18.72
C GLN A 49 -4.10 0.81 18.50
N GLN A 50 -4.96 1.81 18.31
CA GLN A 50 -6.38 1.61 18.02
C GLN A 50 -6.60 0.93 16.66
N SER A 51 -5.84 1.34 15.63
CA SER A 51 -5.90 0.71 14.31
C SER A 51 -5.49 -0.77 14.35
N GLN A 52 -4.41 -1.09 15.09
CA GLN A 52 -3.98 -2.48 15.29
C GLN A 52 -5.00 -3.30 16.09
N ALA A 53 -5.61 -2.71 17.11
CA ALA A 53 -6.65 -3.38 17.92
C ALA A 53 -7.93 -3.68 17.12
N ALA A 54 -8.15 -2.97 15.99
CA ALA A 54 -9.29 -3.22 15.11
C ALA A 54 -9.11 -4.43 14.19
N ILE A 55 -7.91 -5.03 14.10
CA ILE A 55 -7.69 -6.25 13.33
C ILE A 55 -8.55 -7.39 13.92
N GLY A 56 -9.37 -8.01 13.07
CA GLY A 56 -10.36 -9.02 13.45
C GLY A 56 -11.77 -8.47 13.69
N ASN A 57 -11.96 -7.15 13.78
CA ASN A 57 -13.29 -6.55 13.92
C ASN A 57 -14.17 -6.90 12.72
N GLN A 58 -15.43 -7.22 13.01
CA GLN A 58 -16.46 -7.37 11.99
C GLN A 58 -17.04 -5.99 11.66
N LEU A 59 -16.99 -5.62 10.38
CA LEU A 59 -17.61 -4.39 9.93
C LEU A 59 -19.13 -4.56 9.86
N GLY A 60 -19.83 -3.57 10.38
CA GLY A 60 -21.28 -3.44 10.28
C GLY A 60 -21.72 -3.22 8.82
N ASP A 61 -23.03 -3.22 8.60
CA ASP A 61 -23.56 -2.79 7.33
C ASP A 61 -23.83 -1.28 7.37
N HIS A 62 -23.16 -0.55 6.49
CA HIS A 62 -23.09 0.90 6.53
C HIS A 62 -23.60 1.47 5.19
N PRO A 63 -24.51 2.47 5.21
CA PRO A 63 -24.99 3.09 3.98
C PRO A 63 -23.92 4.00 3.38
N LEU A 64 -23.70 3.85 2.08
CA LEU A 64 -22.67 4.53 1.30
C LEU A 64 -23.31 5.09 0.01
N THR A 65 -22.62 6.02 -0.63
CA THR A 65 -23.02 6.58 -1.91
C THR A 65 -21.86 6.49 -2.89
N ASP A 66 -22.09 5.96 -4.09
CA ASP A 66 -21.07 5.87 -5.14
C ASP A 66 -20.85 7.21 -5.86
N GLU A 67 -19.87 7.27 -6.78
CA GLU A 67 -19.55 8.47 -7.56
C GLU A 67 -20.68 8.99 -8.46
N LYS A 68 -21.70 8.15 -8.72
CA LYS A 68 -22.87 8.48 -9.54
C LYS A 68 -24.05 8.92 -8.70
N GLY A 69 -23.93 8.89 -7.37
CA GLY A 69 -25.01 9.22 -6.45
C GLY A 69 -25.95 8.05 -6.13
N HIS A 70 -25.61 6.82 -6.52
CA HIS A 70 -26.41 5.66 -6.15
C HIS A 70 -26.11 5.25 -4.71
N ALA A 71 -27.17 4.94 -3.97
CA ALA A 71 -27.05 4.31 -2.67
C ALA A 71 -26.53 2.87 -2.83
N LEU A 72 -25.58 2.50 -2.00
CA LEU A 72 -25.15 1.13 -1.77
C LEU A 72 -24.85 0.94 -0.29
N SER A 73 -24.55 -0.28 0.09
CA SER A 73 -24.18 -0.65 1.44
C SER A 73 -22.78 -1.26 1.45
N LEU A 74 -22.11 -1.26 2.61
CA LEU A 74 -20.84 -1.95 2.75
C LEU A 74 -20.99 -3.46 2.52
N ALA A 75 -22.15 -4.03 2.83
CA ALA A 75 -22.47 -5.42 2.53
C ALA A 75 -22.43 -5.75 1.02
N ASP A 76 -22.75 -4.79 0.14
CA ASP A 76 -22.68 -5.00 -1.32
C ASP A 76 -21.25 -5.19 -1.85
N LEU A 77 -20.23 -4.86 -1.04
CA LEU A 77 -18.82 -5.05 -1.37
C LEU A 77 -18.23 -6.37 -0.84
N ARG A 78 -19.04 -7.18 -0.14
CA ARG A 78 -18.65 -8.49 0.39
C ARG A 78 -18.59 -9.56 -0.71
N GLY A 79 -18.13 -10.76 -0.35
CA GLY A 79 -17.95 -11.91 -1.25
C GLY A 79 -16.59 -11.94 -1.94
N LYS A 80 -15.83 -10.84 -1.90
CA LYS A 80 -14.42 -10.77 -2.29
C LYS A 80 -13.65 -9.94 -1.26
N PRO A 81 -12.33 -10.18 -1.09
CA PRO A 81 -11.50 -9.29 -0.30
C PRO A 81 -11.63 -7.85 -0.80
N LEU A 82 -11.59 -6.89 0.13
CA LEU A 82 -11.73 -5.47 -0.16
C LEU A 82 -10.49 -4.71 0.35
N VAL A 83 -9.87 -3.95 -0.55
CA VAL A 83 -8.87 -2.94 -0.21
C VAL A 83 -9.59 -1.61 -0.02
N LEU A 84 -9.63 -1.10 1.21
CA LEU A 84 -10.30 0.15 1.56
C LEU A 84 -9.27 1.21 1.98
N SER A 85 -9.32 2.37 1.34
CA SER A 85 -8.50 3.54 1.69
C SER A 85 -9.40 4.70 2.11
N LEU A 86 -9.14 5.26 3.29
CA LEU A 86 -9.83 6.47 3.75
C LEU A 86 -9.00 7.68 3.36
N ILE A 87 -9.62 8.64 2.66
CA ILE A 87 -9.00 9.91 2.26
C ILE A 87 -9.97 11.04 2.56
N TYR A 88 -9.51 12.27 2.39
CA TYR A 88 -10.39 13.42 2.28
C TYR A 88 -9.93 14.30 1.12
N THR A 89 -10.88 14.83 0.35
CA THR A 89 -10.60 15.38 -0.98
C THR A 89 -9.91 16.74 -0.95
N SER A 90 -10.01 17.47 0.17
CA SER A 90 -9.33 18.75 0.40
C SER A 90 -7.85 18.60 0.81
N CYS A 91 -7.39 17.37 1.03
CA CYS A 91 -6.00 17.03 1.34
C CYS A 91 -5.04 17.36 0.18
N ALA A 92 -4.13 18.30 0.39
CA ALA A 92 -3.32 18.85 -0.70
C ALA A 92 -2.13 17.97 -1.14
N GLN A 93 -1.56 17.14 -0.26
CA GLN A 93 -0.26 16.49 -0.50
C GLN A 93 -0.30 14.97 -0.27
N VAL A 94 -0.55 14.52 0.97
CA VAL A 94 -0.40 13.12 1.37
C VAL A 94 -1.40 12.23 0.62
N CYS A 95 -2.69 12.57 0.65
CA CYS A 95 -3.74 11.75 0.05
C CYS A 95 -3.58 11.58 -1.48
N PRO A 96 -3.30 12.63 -2.27
CA PRO A 96 -2.93 12.48 -3.69
C PRO A 96 -1.73 11.57 -3.94
N MET A 97 -0.70 11.64 -3.09
CA MET A 97 0.51 10.83 -3.23
C MET A 97 0.21 9.36 -2.91
N THR A 98 -0.32 9.09 -1.72
CA THR A 98 -0.70 7.76 -1.24
C THR A 98 -1.68 7.06 -2.18
N THR A 99 -2.67 7.79 -2.71
CA THR A 99 -3.64 7.24 -3.69
C THR A 99 -2.96 6.76 -4.98
N ARG A 100 -1.98 7.52 -5.50
CA ARG A 100 -1.19 7.12 -6.69
C ARG A 100 -0.26 5.94 -6.41
N HIS A 101 0.30 5.85 -5.21
CA HIS A 101 1.09 4.68 -4.82
C HIS A 101 0.21 3.43 -4.69
N LEU A 102 -0.94 3.55 -4.03
CA LEU A 102 -1.92 2.46 -3.95
C LEU A 102 -2.35 1.99 -5.34
N ALA A 103 -2.57 2.90 -6.28
CA ALA A 103 -2.92 2.58 -7.66
C ALA A 103 -1.88 1.65 -8.33
N LYS A 104 -0.58 1.93 -8.13
CA LYS A 104 0.52 1.09 -8.65
C LYS A 104 0.56 -0.29 -7.98
N VAL A 105 0.37 -0.35 -6.67
CA VAL A 105 0.39 -1.63 -5.93
C VAL A 105 -0.81 -2.49 -6.30
N VAL A 106 -2.00 -1.89 -6.46
CA VAL A 106 -3.20 -2.58 -6.94
C VAL A 106 -3.01 -3.15 -8.34
N ASP A 107 -2.36 -2.42 -9.26
CA ASP A 107 -2.09 -2.93 -10.61
C ASP A 107 -1.23 -4.21 -10.54
N LYS A 108 -0.16 -4.20 -9.74
CA LYS A 108 0.68 -5.39 -9.52
C LYS A 108 -0.07 -6.52 -8.84
N ALA A 109 -0.92 -6.20 -7.87
CA ALA A 109 -1.77 -7.19 -7.20
C ALA A 109 -2.72 -7.87 -8.20
N ARG A 110 -3.30 -7.09 -9.13
CA ARG A 110 -4.17 -7.61 -10.19
C ARG A 110 -3.41 -8.44 -11.22
N ASP A 111 -2.17 -8.06 -11.54
CA ASP A 111 -1.31 -8.86 -12.42
C ASP A 111 -0.93 -10.20 -11.77
N ALA A 112 -0.67 -10.21 -10.46
CA ALA A 112 -0.30 -11.42 -9.72
C ALA A 112 -1.48 -12.34 -9.40
N LEU A 113 -2.63 -11.78 -9.01
CA LEU A 113 -3.77 -12.52 -8.48
C LEU A 113 -4.93 -12.64 -9.49
N GLY A 114 -5.05 -11.71 -10.42
CA GLY A 114 -6.17 -11.58 -11.35
C GLY A 114 -7.06 -10.36 -11.05
N LYS A 115 -7.55 -9.71 -12.12
CA LYS A 115 -8.24 -8.40 -12.04
C LYS A 115 -9.51 -8.38 -11.19
N ASP A 116 -10.25 -9.49 -11.17
CA ASP A 116 -11.57 -9.59 -10.52
C ASP A 116 -11.54 -10.38 -9.20
N ARG A 117 -10.36 -10.64 -8.62
CA ARG A 117 -10.25 -11.45 -7.40
C ARG A 117 -10.49 -10.65 -6.10
N PHE A 118 -10.44 -9.32 -6.15
CA PHE A 118 -10.67 -8.44 -5.01
C PHE A 118 -11.28 -7.10 -5.43
N ASN A 119 -11.97 -6.44 -4.51
CA ASN A 119 -12.54 -5.11 -4.68
C ASN A 119 -11.57 -4.04 -4.18
N VAL A 120 -11.66 -2.82 -4.74
CA VAL A 120 -10.91 -1.66 -4.25
C VAL A 120 -11.89 -0.51 -4.08
N ALA A 121 -11.84 0.14 -2.92
CA ALA A 121 -12.66 1.30 -2.61
C ALA A 121 -11.85 2.40 -1.96
N ILE A 122 -12.20 3.65 -2.29
CA ILE A 122 -11.74 4.84 -1.60
C ILE A 122 -12.97 5.49 -0.96
N LEU A 123 -12.90 5.77 0.34
CA LEU A 123 -13.96 6.44 1.10
C LEU A 123 -13.49 7.81 1.56
N GLY A 124 -14.27 8.85 1.25
CA GLY A 124 -14.10 10.19 1.79
C GLY A 124 -14.53 10.27 3.25
N PHE A 125 -13.64 10.63 4.18
CA PHE A 125 -13.97 10.73 5.60
C PHE A 125 -14.37 12.14 6.03
N ASP A 126 -14.13 13.18 5.23
CA ASP A 126 -14.66 14.52 5.48
C ASP A 126 -16.09 14.60 4.92
N ALA A 127 -17.03 14.00 5.65
CA ALA A 127 -18.43 13.83 5.22
C ALA A 127 -19.14 15.14 4.80
N TYR A 128 -18.64 16.30 5.22
CA TYR A 128 -19.21 17.60 4.85
C TYR A 128 -18.73 18.11 3.49
N HIS A 129 -17.56 17.67 3.01
CA HIS A 129 -16.96 18.14 1.77
C HIS A 129 -16.78 17.04 0.71
N ASP A 130 -16.64 15.79 1.15
CA ASP A 130 -16.39 14.63 0.30
C ASP A 130 -17.69 14.09 -0.31
N SER A 131 -18.36 14.93 -1.10
CA SER A 131 -19.49 14.52 -1.94
C SER A 131 -19.09 13.51 -3.02
N PRO A 132 -20.03 12.74 -3.60
CA PRO A 132 -19.76 11.85 -4.72
C PRO A 132 -18.97 12.51 -5.87
N GLN A 133 -19.32 13.75 -6.20
CA GLN A 133 -18.66 14.53 -7.25
C GLN A 133 -17.24 14.94 -6.86
N ALA A 134 -17.01 15.31 -5.59
CA ALA A 134 -15.68 15.62 -5.08
C ALA A 134 -14.77 14.37 -5.11
N MET A 135 -15.29 13.22 -4.70
CA MET A 135 -14.58 11.93 -4.75
C MET A 135 -14.23 11.53 -6.18
N LEU A 136 -15.17 11.68 -7.12
CA LEU A 136 -14.93 11.45 -8.54
C LEU A 136 -13.83 12.36 -9.10
N TYR A 137 -13.90 13.64 -8.78
CA TYR A 137 -12.92 14.63 -9.23
C TYR A 137 -11.52 14.35 -8.66
N PHE A 138 -11.44 14.03 -7.37
CA PHE A 138 -10.20 13.64 -6.72
C PHE A 138 -9.57 12.41 -7.40
N ALA A 139 -10.35 11.34 -7.59
CA ALA A 139 -9.87 10.11 -8.21
C ALA A 139 -9.35 10.32 -9.63
N ARG A 140 -10.06 11.09 -10.46
CA ARG A 140 -9.65 11.42 -11.83
C ARG A 140 -8.32 12.16 -11.87
N LYS A 141 -8.10 13.12 -10.96
CA LYS A 141 -6.81 13.82 -10.85
C LYS A 141 -5.64 12.89 -10.58
N GLN A 142 -5.89 11.75 -9.93
CA GLN A 142 -4.87 10.75 -9.62
C GLN A 142 -4.76 9.63 -10.66
N GLY A 143 -5.45 9.73 -11.80
CA GLY A 143 -5.42 8.71 -12.84
C GLY A 143 -6.22 7.45 -12.50
N ILE A 144 -7.18 7.55 -11.58
CA ILE A 144 -8.12 6.47 -11.24
C ILE A 144 -9.42 6.67 -12.04
N ASP A 145 -9.27 6.80 -13.36
CA ASP A 145 -10.40 6.71 -14.28
C ASP A 145 -10.45 5.29 -14.84
N ASN A 146 -11.64 4.67 -14.87
CA ASN A 146 -11.86 3.32 -15.41
C ASN A 146 -11.06 2.16 -14.78
N ARG A 147 -10.60 2.31 -13.52
CA ARG A 147 -9.88 1.26 -12.79
C ARG A 147 -10.79 0.25 -12.08
N GLY A 148 -12.11 0.41 -12.16
CA GLY A 148 -13.07 -0.41 -11.42
C GLY A 148 -13.07 -0.19 -9.90
N TRP A 149 -12.48 0.92 -9.44
CA TRP A 149 -12.49 1.28 -8.02
C TRP A 149 -13.85 1.88 -7.66
N ARG A 150 -14.33 1.60 -6.45
CA ARG A 150 -15.51 2.29 -5.90
C ARG A 150 -15.05 3.58 -5.23
N LEU A 151 -15.68 4.69 -5.58
CA LEU A 151 -15.42 5.97 -4.96
C LEU A 151 -16.62 6.31 -4.11
N LEU A 152 -16.42 6.41 -2.80
CA LEU A 152 -17.49 6.34 -1.83
C LEU A 152 -17.54 7.62 -0.99
N SER A 153 -18.76 8.04 -0.73
CA SER A 153 -19.12 9.08 0.23
C SER A 153 -20.10 8.51 1.25
N ALA A 154 -20.12 9.08 2.46
CA ALA A 154 -21.03 8.63 3.51
C ALA A 154 -21.45 9.79 4.43
N SER A 155 -22.49 9.55 5.23
CA SER A 155 -22.95 10.50 6.24
C SER A 155 -21.94 10.63 7.40
N PRO A 156 -21.96 11.73 8.17
CA PRO A 156 -21.11 11.88 9.36
C PRO A 156 -21.25 10.73 10.36
N ASP A 157 -22.49 10.26 10.61
CA ASP A 157 -22.77 9.15 11.53
C ASP A 157 -22.14 7.84 11.02
N THR A 158 -22.22 7.60 9.71
CA THR A 158 -21.59 6.45 9.06
C THR A 158 -20.07 6.50 9.16
N ILE A 159 -19.46 7.66 8.87
CA ILE A 159 -18.01 7.82 8.99
C ILE A 159 -17.56 7.59 10.43
N GLN A 160 -18.30 8.09 11.42
CA GLN A 160 -17.97 7.90 12.83
C GLN A 160 -18.02 6.41 13.22
N ALA A 161 -19.09 5.71 12.85
CA ALA A 161 -19.27 4.30 13.17
C ALA A 161 -18.21 3.43 12.47
N LEU A 162 -18.02 3.63 11.17
CA LEU A 162 -17.07 2.85 10.38
C LEU A 162 -15.61 3.14 10.78
N SER A 163 -15.26 4.39 11.09
CA SER A 163 -13.92 4.74 11.58
C SER A 163 -13.61 4.04 12.91
N LYS A 164 -14.59 3.91 13.81
CA LYS A 164 -14.43 3.16 15.06
C LYS A 164 -14.19 1.67 14.80
N GLU A 165 -14.93 1.06 13.88
CA GLU A 165 -14.78 -0.36 13.54
C GLU A 165 -13.44 -0.65 12.85
N LEU A 166 -12.97 0.27 11.99
CA LEU A 166 -11.68 0.20 11.31
C LEU A 166 -10.49 0.60 12.19
N GLY A 167 -10.73 1.14 13.39
CA GLY A 167 -9.69 1.73 14.23
C GLY A 167 -9.01 2.94 13.57
N PHE A 168 -9.72 3.63 12.66
CA PHE A 168 -9.24 4.84 12.01
C PHE A 168 -9.54 6.06 12.89
N LYS A 169 -8.51 6.84 13.21
CA LYS A 169 -8.62 8.05 14.03
C LYS A 169 -8.08 9.24 13.26
N PHE A 170 -8.86 10.32 13.26
CA PHE A 170 -8.51 11.60 12.66
C PHE A 170 -8.88 12.75 13.59
N PHE A 171 -8.16 13.85 13.47
CA PHE A 171 -8.33 15.04 14.30
C PHE A 171 -8.33 16.29 13.43
N ASN A 172 -9.11 17.30 13.80
CA ASN A 172 -9.04 18.60 13.16
C ASN A 172 -7.67 19.25 13.42
N SER A 173 -7.08 19.82 12.37
CA SER A 173 -5.81 20.52 12.40
C SER A 173 -5.94 21.81 11.58
N PRO A 174 -5.11 22.86 11.80
CA PRO A 174 -5.24 24.14 11.07
C PRO A 174 -5.22 24.02 9.54
N ASN A 175 -4.63 22.94 9.01
CA ASN A 175 -4.48 22.69 7.58
C ASN A 175 -5.35 21.50 7.08
N GLY A 176 -6.40 21.12 7.81
CA GLY A 176 -7.29 20.00 7.46
C GLY A 176 -7.38 18.99 8.60
N PHE A 177 -6.92 17.76 8.36
CA PHE A 177 -6.99 16.68 9.34
C PHE A 177 -5.65 16.01 9.56
N ASP A 178 -5.32 15.75 10.83
CA ASP A 178 -4.21 14.88 11.21
C ASP A 178 -4.74 13.46 11.42
N HIS A 179 -4.20 12.49 10.69
CA HIS A 179 -4.56 11.07 10.81
C HIS A 179 -3.39 10.18 10.43
N ILE A 180 -3.44 8.90 10.84
CA ILE A 180 -2.49 7.91 10.33
C ILE A 180 -2.86 7.54 8.90
N THR A 181 -1.86 7.47 8.02
CA THR A 181 -2.07 6.94 6.66
C THR A 181 -2.13 5.43 6.74
N GLN A 182 -3.32 4.87 6.49
CA GLN A 182 -3.54 3.43 6.47
C GLN A 182 -4.42 3.01 5.29
N VAL A 183 -4.18 1.80 4.80
CA VAL A 183 -5.06 1.05 3.90
C VAL A 183 -5.47 -0.22 4.63
N THR A 184 -6.78 -0.47 4.66
CA THR A 184 -7.34 -1.64 5.33
C THR A 184 -7.65 -2.73 4.31
N VAL A 185 -7.11 -3.92 4.53
CA VAL A 185 -7.51 -5.14 3.83
C VAL A 185 -8.58 -5.82 4.64
N ILE A 186 -9.74 -6.02 4.02
CA ILE A 186 -10.94 -6.60 4.60
C ILE A 186 -11.19 -7.93 3.88
N ASP A 187 -11.55 -8.99 4.60
CA ASP A 187 -11.88 -10.28 3.99
C ASP A 187 -13.26 -10.30 3.33
N ALA A 188 -13.59 -11.39 2.64
CA ALA A 188 -14.83 -11.53 1.89
C ALA A 188 -16.08 -11.46 2.79
N GLU A 189 -15.94 -11.73 4.09
CA GLU A 189 -17.02 -11.70 5.07
C GLU A 189 -17.17 -10.31 5.74
N GLY A 190 -16.27 -9.37 5.44
CA GLY A 190 -16.28 -8.02 6.01
C GLY A 190 -15.54 -7.90 7.34
N ARG A 191 -14.55 -8.76 7.62
CA ARG A 191 -13.66 -8.63 8.78
C ARG A 191 -12.38 -7.91 8.41
N VAL A 192 -11.89 -7.05 9.30
CA VAL A 192 -10.59 -6.40 9.15
C VAL A 192 -9.49 -7.46 9.23
N TYR A 193 -8.83 -7.75 8.10
CA TYR A 193 -7.77 -8.76 8.04
C TYR A 193 -6.39 -8.16 8.30
N ARG A 194 -6.10 -7.00 7.71
CA ARG A 194 -4.80 -6.33 7.86
C ARG A 194 -4.92 -4.81 7.73
N GLN A 195 -4.12 -4.11 8.51
CA GLN A 195 -3.85 -2.68 8.33
C GLN A 195 -2.46 -2.51 7.74
N VAL A 196 -2.35 -1.75 6.66
CA VAL A 196 -1.08 -1.41 5.99
C VAL A 196 -0.86 0.08 6.17
N TYR A 197 0.28 0.45 6.76
CA TYR A 197 0.58 1.83 7.11
C TYR A 197 1.64 2.44 6.19
N GLY A 198 1.67 3.76 6.15
CA GLY A 198 2.69 4.52 5.44
C GLY A 198 2.12 5.28 4.24
N GLU A 199 2.89 6.25 3.75
CA GLU A 199 2.48 7.06 2.60
C GLU A 199 2.86 6.41 1.27
N VAL A 200 3.94 5.62 1.28
CA VAL A 200 4.37 4.73 0.21
C VAL A 200 4.12 3.30 0.69
N PHE A 201 3.24 2.60 -0.01
CA PHE A 201 2.95 1.20 0.31
C PHE A 201 3.97 0.30 -0.36
N ASP A 202 4.72 -0.45 0.45
CA ASP A 202 5.53 -1.53 -0.05
C ASP A 202 4.63 -2.61 -0.64
N THR A 203 4.90 -3.01 -1.88
CA THR A 203 4.08 -3.95 -2.63
C THR A 203 3.76 -5.23 -1.82
N PRO A 204 4.73 -5.88 -1.16
CA PRO A 204 4.45 -7.12 -0.41
C PRO A 204 3.46 -6.92 0.75
N LEU A 205 3.49 -5.78 1.43
CA LEU A 205 2.65 -5.54 2.61
C LEU A 205 1.16 -5.49 2.28
N LEU A 206 0.79 -5.18 1.04
CA LEU A 206 -0.59 -5.22 0.56
C LEU A 206 -0.90 -6.50 -0.23
N VAL A 207 0.03 -6.97 -1.08
CA VAL A 207 -0.22 -8.10 -1.97
C VAL A 207 -0.21 -9.43 -1.23
N GLU A 208 0.65 -9.63 -0.23
CA GLU A 208 0.69 -10.88 0.53
C GLU A 208 -0.61 -11.15 1.31
N PRO A 209 -1.18 -10.19 2.08
CA PRO A 209 -2.48 -10.37 2.70
C PRO A 209 -3.60 -10.68 1.69
N LEU A 210 -3.58 -10.04 0.52
CA LEU A 210 -4.55 -10.33 -0.54
C LEU A 210 -4.35 -11.72 -1.12
N LYS A 211 -3.11 -12.15 -1.32
CA LYS A 211 -2.76 -13.48 -1.81
C LYS A 211 -3.29 -14.57 -0.85
N ASP A 212 -3.12 -14.38 0.44
CA ASP A 212 -3.66 -15.28 1.48
C ASP A 212 -5.19 -15.36 1.42
N LEU A 213 -5.87 -14.21 1.29
CA LEU A 213 -7.33 -14.18 1.25
C LEU A 213 -7.91 -14.72 -0.06
N VAL A 214 -7.21 -14.51 -1.18
CA VAL A 214 -7.68 -14.89 -2.53
C VAL A 214 -7.40 -16.36 -2.85
N LEU A 215 -6.26 -16.88 -2.41
CA LEU A 215 -5.77 -18.21 -2.79
C LEU A 215 -5.69 -19.19 -1.59
N GLY A 216 -5.68 -18.69 -0.36
CA GLY A 216 -5.52 -19.50 0.86
C GLY A 216 -6.80 -20.11 1.40
N ARG A 217 -7.99 -19.70 0.91
CA ARG A 217 -9.29 -20.24 1.35
C ARG A 217 -9.98 -21.04 0.23
N PRO A 218 -10.53 -22.23 0.51
CA PRO A 218 -11.41 -22.93 -0.42
C PRO A 218 -12.65 -22.07 -0.68
N THR A 219 -12.93 -21.77 -1.94
CA THR A 219 -14.09 -20.98 -2.32
C THR A 219 -15.27 -21.92 -2.61
N PRO A 220 -16.45 -21.69 -2.00
CA PRO A 220 -17.61 -22.53 -2.26
C PRO A 220 -17.96 -22.52 -3.76
N ASN A 221 -18.18 -23.70 -4.35
CA ASN A 221 -18.52 -23.92 -5.76
C ASN A 221 -17.39 -23.80 -6.79
N GLN A 222 -16.12 -23.80 -6.39
CA GLN A 222 -15.03 -24.04 -7.33
C GLN A 222 -14.82 -25.54 -7.57
N GLY A 223 -14.54 -25.92 -8.83
CA GLY A 223 -14.15 -27.30 -9.15
C GLY A 223 -12.76 -27.62 -8.59
N LEU A 224 -12.50 -28.90 -8.27
CA LEU A 224 -11.24 -29.39 -7.69
C LEU A 224 -9.99 -28.94 -8.46
N LEU A 225 -10.11 -28.78 -9.78
CA LEU A 225 -9.03 -28.29 -10.66
C LEU A 225 -8.70 -26.81 -10.40
N SER A 226 -9.71 -25.96 -10.16
CA SER A 226 -9.54 -24.53 -9.87
C SER A 226 -8.84 -24.33 -8.53
N GLU A 227 -9.21 -25.11 -7.51
CA GLU A 227 -8.55 -25.07 -6.21
C GLU A 227 -7.08 -25.51 -6.27
N LEU A 228 -6.78 -26.53 -7.07
CA LEU A 228 -5.40 -26.98 -7.31
C LEU A 228 -4.57 -25.90 -8.03
N ILE A 229 -5.16 -25.21 -9.01
CA ILE A 229 -4.53 -24.10 -9.73
C ILE A 229 -4.26 -22.93 -8.79
N ASP A 230 -5.22 -22.55 -7.94
CA ASP A 230 -5.05 -21.45 -6.98
C ASP A 230 -3.95 -21.78 -5.94
N LYS A 231 -3.89 -23.02 -5.44
CA LYS A 231 -2.79 -23.47 -4.56
C LYS A 231 -1.45 -23.45 -5.27
N VAL A 232 -1.40 -23.91 -6.51
CA VAL A 232 -0.21 -23.82 -7.36
C VAL A 232 0.24 -22.36 -7.51
N HIS A 233 -0.66 -21.46 -7.87
CA HIS A 233 -0.36 -20.03 -7.99
C HIS A 233 0.13 -19.45 -6.66
N PHE A 234 -0.47 -19.86 -5.55
CA PHE A 234 -0.03 -19.45 -4.22
C PHE A 234 1.43 -19.85 -3.96
N PHE A 235 1.83 -21.08 -4.25
CA PHE A 235 3.20 -21.53 -4.01
C PHE A 235 4.20 -21.05 -5.05
N CYS A 236 3.78 -20.89 -6.30
CA CYS A 236 4.68 -20.59 -7.43
C CYS A 236 4.82 -19.09 -7.71
N THR A 237 3.94 -18.22 -7.21
CA THR A 237 4.10 -16.76 -7.39
C THR A 237 5.01 -16.19 -6.31
N SER A 238 6.23 -15.80 -6.71
CA SER A 238 7.28 -15.23 -5.86
C SER A 238 7.50 -13.75 -6.15
N TYR A 239 7.90 -12.98 -5.13
CA TYR A 239 8.18 -11.55 -5.23
C TYR A 239 9.68 -11.31 -5.52
N ASP A 240 10.00 -10.49 -6.53
CA ASP A 240 11.35 -10.03 -6.84
C ASP A 240 11.54 -8.58 -6.35
N PRO A 241 12.32 -8.32 -5.28
CA PRO A 241 12.56 -6.97 -4.79
C PRO A 241 13.30 -6.06 -5.76
N ALA A 242 14.10 -6.61 -6.69
CA ALA A 242 14.88 -5.80 -7.64
C ALA A 242 14.01 -5.20 -8.75
N ARG A 243 12.91 -5.87 -9.09
CA ARG A 243 11.96 -5.44 -10.13
C ARG A 243 10.65 -4.92 -9.56
N ASP A 244 10.44 -5.08 -8.25
CA ASP A 244 9.22 -4.69 -7.53
C ASP A 244 7.97 -5.28 -8.21
N ALA A 245 8.08 -6.58 -8.56
CA ALA A 245 7.12 -7.33 -9.35
C ALA A 245 7.03 -8.79 -8.89
N TYR A 246 5.87 -9.41 -9.11
CA TYR A 246 5.66 -10.83 -8.89
C TYR A 246 5.88 -11.60 -10.20
N TYR A 247 6.50 -12.77 -10.09
CA TYR A 247 6.70 -13.68 -11.22
C TYR A 247 6.32 -15.10 -10.82
N PHE A 248 6.04 -15.93 -11.82
CA PHE A 248 5.76 -17.34 -11.62
C PHE A 248 7.06 -18.13 -11.68
N ASP A 249 7.42 -18.79 -10.59
CA ASP A 249 8.58 -19.66 -10.50
C ASP A 249 8.26 -21.04 -11.06
N TYR A 250 8.64 -21.26 -12.31
CA TYR A 250 8.49 -22.53 -13.00
C TYR A 250 9.45 -23.62 -12.50
N SER A 251 10.45 -23.29 -11.68
CA SER A 251 11.45 -24.26 -11.20
C SER A 251 10.82 -25.40 -10.41
N LEU A 252 9.75 -25.12 -9.66
CA LEU A 252 9.02 -26.12 -8.88
C LEU A 252 8.27 -27.12 -9.78
N PHE A 253 7.68 -26.63 -10.88
CA PHE A 253 7.06 -27.47 -11.91
C PHE A 253 8.06 -28.29 -12.70
N ILE A 254 9.16 -27.67 -13.09
CA ILE A 254 10.28 -28.35 -13.76
C ILE A 254 10.84 -29.43 -12.84
N GLY A 255 11.03 -29.16 -11.55
CA GLY A 255 11.45 -30.14 -10.56
C GLY A 255 10.46 -31.30 -10.40
N MET A 256 9.15 -31.00 -10.27
CA MET A 256 8.11 -32.01 -10.13
C MET A 256 7.98 -32.88 -11.38
N SER A 257 8.05 -32.30 -12.57
CA SER A 257 7.99 -33.04 -13.85
C SER A 257 9.21 -33.94 -14.06
N ILE A 258 10.41 -33.45 -13.74
CA ILE A 258 11.64 -34.27 -13.77
C ILE A 258 11.53 -35.42 -12.76
N GLY A 259 11.11 -35.13 -11.52
CA GLY A 259 10.93 -36.13 -10.46
C GLY A 259 9.91 -37.20 -10.85
N ALA A 260 8.75 -36.79 -11.37
CA ALA A 260 7.71 -37.71 -11.85
C ALA A 260 8.21 -38.60 -13.00
N SER A 261 9.02 -38.03 -13.92
CA SER A 261 9.61 -38.78 -15.03
C SER A 261 10.58 -39.86 -14.53
N ILE A 262 11.43 -39.54 -13.55
CA ILE A 262 12.37 -40.51 -12.93
C ILE A 262 11.60 -41.63 -12.24
N ILE A 263 10.55 -41.30 -11.47
CA ILE A 263 9.72 -42.29 -10.78
C ILE A 263 9.01 -43.20 -11.79
N LEU A 264 8.42 -42.63 -12.85
CA LEU A 264 7.74 -43.39 -13.89
C LEU A 264 8.70 -44.37 -14.60
N ILE A 265 9.90 -43.90 -14.97
CA ILE A 265 10.94 -44.75 -15.56
C ILE A 265 11.33 -45.88 -14.58
N GLY A 266 11.53 -45.55 -13.31
CA GLY A 266 11.82 -46.53 -12.26
C GLY A 266 10.75 -47.62 -12.16
N ILE A 267 9.46 -47.23 -12.13
CA ILE A 267 8.33 -48.18 -12.10
C ILE A 267 8.31 -49.05 -13.35
N VAL A 268 8.51 -48.46 -14.54
CA VAL A 268 8.54 -49.21 -15.81
C VAL A 268 9.66 -50.25 -15.81
N LEU A 269 10.85 -49.89 -15.34
CA LEU A 269 11.98 -50.83 -15.22
C LEU A 269 11.67 -51.94 -14.20
N LEU A 270 11.11 -51.59 -13.04
CA LEU A 270 10.71 -52.56 -12.01
C LEU A 270 9.68 -53.56 -12.55
N VAL A 271 8.64 -53.08 -13.23
CA VAL A 271 7.60 -53.93 -13.84
C VAL A 271 8.18 -54.79 -14.95
N ARG A 272 9.08 -54.25 -15.76
CA ARG A 272 9.77 -55.00 -16.83
C ARG A 272 10.61 -56.12 -16.25
N GLU A 273 11.37 -55.86 -15.20
CA GLU A 273 12.21 -56.84 -14.52
C GLU A 273 11.36 -57.93 -13.86
N PHE A 274 10.28 -57.54 -13.16
CA PHE A 274 9.36 -58.48 -12.53
C PHE A 274 8.71 -59.43 -13.55
N ARG A 275 8.33 -58.90 -14.72
CA ARG A 275 7.80 -59.70 -15.85
C ARG A 275 8.86 -60.63 -16.45
N HIS A 276 10.13 -60.21 -16.49
CA HIS A 276 11.22 -61.03 -16.99
C HIS A 276 11.50 -62.20 -16.03
N GLY A 277 11.59 -61.93 -14.72
CA GLY A 277 11.77 -62.96 -13.69
C GLY A 277 10.67 -64.03 -13.69
N GLN A 278 9.40 -63.63 -13.86
CA GLN A 278 8.30 -64.58 -13.97
C GLN A 278 8.35 -65.46 -15.21
N ARG A 279 8.97 -64.99 -16.31
CA ARG A 279 9.16 -65.80 -17.54
C ARG A 279 10.28 -66.81 -17.36
N SER A 280 11.40 -66.41 -16.76
CA SER A 280 12.52 -67.31 -16.48
C SER A 280 12.20 -68.38 -15.43
N ALA A 281 11.26 -68.13 -14.51
CA ALA A 281 10.80 -69.14 -13.55
C ALA A 281 9.81 -70.18 -14.13
N ARG A 282 9.34 -70.00 -15.38
CA ARG A 282 8.42 -70.92 -16.07
C ARG A 282 9.10 -71.84 -17.09
N THR A 283 10.39 -71.65 -17.35
CA THR A 283 11.25 -72.51 -18.19
C THR A 283 12.13 -73.37 -17.31
#